data_AF-X1LB79-F1
#
_entry.id   AF-X1LB79-F1
#
_cell.length_a   1.000
_cell.length_b   1.000
_cell.length_c   1.000
_cell.angle_alpha   90.00
_cell.angle_beta   90.00
_cell.angle_gamma   90.00
#
_symmetry.space_group_name_H-M   'P 1'
#
loop_
_entity.id
_entity.type
_entity.pdbx_description
1 polymer ?
#
loop_
_entity_poly.entity_id
_entity_poly.type
_entity_poly.pdbx_seq_one_letter_code
_entity_poly.pdbx_strand_id
1 'polypeptide(L)'
;MAKLKIIKGFERAKSALSRQATAEFPLISPALKQKLAQMFGTEDPEQAVAQIINEVRSKGDKALVGYASRIDGVELTSLEATTEQIANAYQEVDKELVSALKLAAERIRSFHTVQKDNIWREFAGVKASQLIRPLERVGVYAPGGNACYPSTVLMTAIPARVAGVGQVILATPPGAKGVISPPTLVAADIAQVDRIFCVGGAQAIAALAFGTETVPRVDKICGPGNIFVVLAKKMVYGVVDIDGLQGPSEVLIIADETANPEYCA
;
A
#
# COMPACT_ATOMS: atom_id res chain seq x y z
N MET A 1 -8.68 16.24 -20.96
CA MET A 1 -7.32 15.75 -21.28
C MET A 1 -6.31 16.82 -20.91
N ALA A 2 -5.35 16.51 -20.04
CA ALA A 2 -4.25 17.43 -19.77
C ALA A 2 -3.42 17.61 -21.05
N LYS A 3 -3.21 18.86 -21.49
CA LYS A 3 -2.35 19.14 -22.66
C LYS A 3 -0.90 18.81 -22.28
N LEU A 4 -0.24 17.98 -23.09
CA LEU A 4 1.17 17.66 -22.93
C LEU A 4 1.99 18.96 -23.12
N LYS A 5 2.74 19.38 -22.10
CA LYS A 5 3.56 20.59 -22.15
C LYS A 5 4.88 20.26 -22.85
N ILE A 6 5.00 20.64 -24.11
CA ILE A 6 6.25 20.44 -24.88
C ILE A 6 7.23 21.56 -24.56
N ILE A 7 8.41 21.21 -24.02
CA ILE A 7 9.50 22.14 -23.73
C ILE A 7 10.68 21.79 -24.64
N LYS A 8 11.18 22.76 -25.40
CA LYS A 8 12.32 22.58 -26.32
C LYS A 8 13.54 23.36 -25.83
N GLY A 9 14.71 22.76 -25.94
CA GLY A 9 16.02 23.35 -25.60
C GLY A 9 16.44 23.12 -24.15
N PHE A 10 17.75 22.92 -23.94
CA PHE A 10 18.34 22.55 -22.65
C PHE A 10 18.01 23.52 -21.51
N GLU A 11 18.21 24.83 -21.69
CA GLU A 11 17.98 25.82 -20.61
C GLU A 11 16.52 25.86 -20.13
N ARG A 12 15.56 25.74 -21.06
CA ARG A 12 14.13 25.70 -20.71
C ARG A 12 13.75 24.39 -20.02
N ALA A 13 14.29 23.27 -20.50
CA ALA A 13 14.09 21.96 -19.88
C ALA A 13 14.70 21.95 -18.47
N LYS A 14 15.94 22.42 -18.32
CA LYS A 14 16.65 22.57 -17.05
C LYS A 14 15.81 23.40 -16.08
N SER A 15 15.33 24.58 -16.46
CA SER A 15 14.48 25.40 -15.59
C SER A 15 13.19 24.70 -15.17
N ALA A 16 12.55 23.93 -16.06
CA ALA A 16 11.33 23.20 -15.75
C ALA A 16 11.55 21.94 -14.89
N LEU A 17 12.69 21.28 -15.04
CA LEU A 17 13.09 20.10 -14.28
C LEU A 17 13.79 20.45 -12.97
N SER A 18 14.31 21.67 -12.84
CA SER A 18 14.89 22.22 -11.61
C SER A 18 13.78 22.63 -10.66
N ARG A 19 13.04 21.65 -10.15
CA ARG A 19 12.00 21.88 -9.16
C ARG A 19 12.66 22.18 -7.81
N GLN A 20 12.36 23.33 -7.21
CA GLN A 20 12.44 23.44 -5.77
C GLN A 20 11.25 22.68 -5.21
N ALA A 21 11.51 21.63 -4.43
CA ALA A 21 10.48 20.97 -3.64
C ALA A 21 9.98 21.98 -2.59
N THR A 22 9.02 22.82 -2.96
CA THR A 22 8.13 23.33 -1.92
C THR A 22 7.43 22.11 -1.36
N ALA A 23 7.50 21.93 -0.04
CA ALA A 23 6.80 20.89 0.70
C ALA A 23 5.27 21.14 0.67
N GLU A 24 4.73 21.55 -0.47
CA GLU A 24 3.33 21.80 -0.69
C GLU A 24 2.69 20.48 -1.08
N PHE A 25 1.92 19.95 -0.13
CA PHE A 25 1.02 18.83 -0.34
C PHE A 25 0.11 19.09 -1.55
N PRO A 26 -0.30 18.03 -2.27
CA PRO A 26 -1.12 18.20 -3.46
C PRO A 26 -2.38 19.00 -3.14
N LEU A 27 -2.68 20.00 -3.97
CA LEU A 27 -3.94 20.72 -3.94
C LEU A 27 -5.09 19.73 -4.01
N ILE A 28 -5.85 19.59 -2.92
CA ILE A 28 -7.04 18.75 -2.87
C ILE A 28 -8.18 19.40 -3.66
N SER A 29 -8.99 18.58 -4.32
CA SER A 29 -10.10 19.07 -5.14
C SER A 29 -11.19 19.73 -4.28
N PRO A 30 -11.95 20.71 -4.81
CA PRO A 30 -13.09 21.30 -4.10
C PRO A 30 -14.12 20.26 -3.65
N ALA A 31 -14.36 19.24 -4.47
CA ALA A 31 -15.25 18.12 -4.12
C ALA A 31 -14.74 17.33 -2.91
N LEU A 32 -13.42 17.13 -2.78
CA LEU A 32 -12.85 16.46 -1.62
C LEU A 32 -12.97 17.34 -0.37
N LYS A 33 -12.72 18.65 -0.47
CA LYS A 33 -12.93 19.59 0.66
C LYS A 33 -14.36 19.54 1.19
N GLN A 34 -15.34 19.57 0.29
CA GLN A 34 -16.75 19.48 0.66
C GLN A 34 -17.07 18.16 1.38
N LYS A 35 -16.57 17.03 0.87
CA LYS A 35 -16.74 15.73 1.54
C LYS A 35 -16.09 15.71 2.92
N LEU A 36 -14.88 16.26 3.06
CA LEU A 36 -14.21 16.33 4.35
C LEU A 36 -14.98 17.19 5.35
N ALA A 37 -15.49 18.36 4.92
CA ALA A 37 -16.29 19.23 5.77
C ALA A 37 -17.58 18.53 6.24
N GLN A 38 -18.25 17.80 5.34
CA GLN A 38 -19.46 17.06 5.67
C GLN A 38 -19.20 15.88 6.63
N MET A 39 -18.10 15.15 6.45
CA MET A 39 -17.82 13.92 7.20
C MET A 39 -17.07 14.16 8.50
N PHE A 40 -16.16 15.14 8.54
CA PHE A 40 -15.18 15.36 9.62
C PHE A 40 -15.21 16.80 10.17
N GLY A 41 -16.08 17.67 9.65
CA GLY A 41 -16.17 19.07 10.10
C GLY A 41 -14.93 19.92 9.78
N THR A 42 -14.06 19.46 8.86
CA THR A 42 -12.83 20.15 8.47
C THR A 42 -12.58 19.98 6.98
N GLU A 43 -11.96 20.96 6.33
CA GLU A 43 -11.49 20.83 4.94
C GLU A 43 -10.05 20.30 4.86
N ASP A 44 -9.38 20.15 6.01
CA ASP A 44 -7.99 19.73 6.11
C ASP A 44 -7.88 18.19 6.22
N PRO A 45 -7.26 17.51 5.23
CA PRO A 45 -7.04 16.08 5.28
C PRO A 45 -6.22 15.64 6.49
N GLU A 46 -5.28 16.47 6.97
CA GLU A 46 -4.43 16.12 8.12
C GLU A 46 -5.29 16.05 9.40
N GLN A 47 -6.18 17.01 9.61
CA GLN A 47 -7.14 16.98 10.72
C GLN A 47 -8.11 15.79 10.63
N ALA A 48 -8.63 15.50 9.43
CA ALA A 48 -9.52 14.36 9.23
C ALA A 48 -8.83 13.02 9.55
N VAL A 49 -7.59 12.84 9.10
CA VAL A 49 -6.79 11.63 9.41
C VAL A 49 -6.51 11.52 10.91
N ALA A 50 -6.18 12.63 11.58
CA ALA A 50 -5.97 12.63 13.03
C ALA A 50 -7.24 12.21 13.79
N GLN A 51 -8.42 12.66 13.36
CA GLN A 51 -9.71 12.20 13.91
C GLN A 51 -9.88 10.69 13.70
N ILE A 52 -9.64 10.18 12.48
CA ILE A 52 -9.74 8.74 12.17
C ILE A 52 -8.84 7.91 13.08
N ILE A 53 -7.57 8.31 13.22
CA ILE A 53 -6.60 7.60 14.07
C ILE A 53 -7.09 7.56 15.52
N ASN A 54 -7.55 8.69 16.06
CA ASN A 54 -8.03 8.76 17.44
C ASN A 54 -9.30 7.93 17.66
N GLU A 55 -10.21 7.90 16.68
CA GLU A 55 -11.41 7.05 16.75
C GLU A 55 -11.04 5.56 16.74
N VAL A 56 -10.14 5.12 15.85
CA VAL A 56 -9.69 3.72 15.83
C VAL A 56 -8.99 3.34 17.14
N ARG A 57 -8.13 4.22 17.67
CA ARG A 57 -7.42 3.97 18.92
C ARG A 57 -8.33 3.88 20.15
N SER A 58 -9.49 4.53 20.12
CA SER A 58 -10.44 4.55 21.24
C SER A 58 -11.57 3.54 21.11
N LYS A 59 -11.98 3.18 19.89
CA LYS A 59 -13.15 2.34 19.62
C LYS A 59 -12.83 1.02 18.92
N GLY A 60 -11.58 0.77 18.54
CA GLY A 60 -11.14 -0.49 17.94
C GLY A 60 -11.92 -0.85 16.67
N ASP A 61 -12.33 -2.10 16.57
CA ASP A 61 -13.08 -2.67 15.43
C ASP A 61 -14.37 -1.92 15.12
N LYS A 62 -15.03 -1.35 16.15
CA LYS A 62 -16.25 -0.57 15.95
C LYS A 62 -16.01 0.66 15.07
N ALA A 63 -14.84 1.30 15.17
CA ALA A 63 -14.48 2.38 14.27
C ALA A 63 -14.22 1.87 12.85
N LEU A 64 -13.59 0.71 12.69
CA LEU A 64 -13.29 0.14 11.37
C LEU A 64 -14.57 -0.17 10.60
N VAL A 65 -15.52 -0.85 11.24
CA VAL A 65 -16.85 -1.12 10.67
C VAL A 65 -17.60 0.18 10.35
N GLY A 66 -17.55 1.16 11.27
CA GLY A 66 -18.17 2.46 11.07
C GLY A 66 -17.59 3.24 9.88
N TYR A 67 -16.28 3.17 9.65
CA TYR A 67 -15.65 3.81 8.49
C TYR A 67 -15.89 3.05 7.19
N ALA A 68 -15.99 1.72 7.21
CA ALA A 68 -16.39 0.96 6.02
C ALA A 68 -17.78 1.39 5.52
N SER A 69 -18.73 1.60 6.46
CA SER A 69 -20.05 2.13 6.12
C SER A 69 -19.99 3.58 5.60
N ARG A 70 -19.30 4.47 6.33
CA ARG A 70 -19.27 5.91 6.02
C ARG A 70 -18.43 6.29 4.80
N ILE A 71 -17.33 5.60 4.55
CA ILE A 71 -16.36 5.92 3.48
C ILE A 71 -16.53 4.99 2.29
N ASP A 72 -16.60 3.68 2.53
CA ASP A 72 -16.65 2.68 1.48
C ASP A 72 -18.10 2.32 1.06
N GLY A 73 -19.10 2.76 1.85
CA GLY A 73 -20.52 2.55 1.55
C GLY A 73 -20.99 1.12 1.77
N VAL A 74 -20.30 0.35 2.60
CA VAL A 74 -20.57 -1.08 2.82
C VAL A 74 -20.67 -1.42 4.30
N GLU A 75 -21.64 -2.26 4.64
CA GLU A 75 -21.77 -2.83 5.98
C GLU A 75 -20.96 -4.13 6.06
N LEU A 76 -19.87 -4.10 6.84
CA LEU A 76 -19.03 -5.29 7.02
C LEU A 76 -19.57 -6.16 8.15
N THR A 77 -19.76 -7.45 7.85
CA THR A 77 -20.10 -8.47 8.85
C THR A 77 -18.86 -9.12 9.47
N SER A 78 -17.74 -9.09 8.76
CA SER A 78 -16.42 -9.54 9.22
C SER A 78 -15.35 -8.60 8.70
N LEU A 79 -14.36 -8.32 9.54
CA LEU A 79 -13.16 -7.59 9.14
C LEU A 79 -12.14 -8.52 8.48
N GLU A 80 -12.10 -9.79 8.83
CA GLU A 80 -11.11 -10.76 8.36
C GLU A 80 -11.69 -11.65 7.27
N ALA A 81 -10.91 -11.87 6.21
CA ALA A 81 -11.25 -12.81 5.16
C ALA A 81 -11.08 -14.26 5.65
N THR A 82 -12.03 -15.13 5.33
CA THR A 82 -11.98 -16.54 5.70
C THR A 82 -11.17 -17.35 4.69
N THR A 83 -10.66 -18.50 5.13
CA THR A 83 -10.01 -19.48 4.22
C THR A 83 -10.93 -19.92 3.10
N GLU A 84 -12.24 -20.02 3.36
CA GLU A 84 -13.24 -20.35 2.35
C GLU A 84 -13.36 -19.24 1.29
N GLN A 85 -13.35 -17.96 1.67
CA GLN A 85 -13.34 -16.84 0.73
C GLN A 85 -12.08 -16.87 -0.16
N ILE A 86 -10.92 -17.19 0.43
CA ILE A 86 -9.66 -17.33 -0.33
C ILE A 86 -9.75 -18.50 -1.31
N ALA A 87 -10.26 -19.65 -0.89
CA ALA A 87 -10.41 -20.82 -1.75
C ALA A 87 -11.40 -20.57 -2.91
N ASN A 88 -12.52 -19.90 -2.63
CA ASN A 88 -13.52 -19.55 -3.63
C ASN A 88 -12.99 -18.50 -4.63
N ALA A 89 -12.10 -17.60 -4.20
CA ALA A 89 -11.49 -16.61 -5.08
C ALA A 89 -10.75 -17.24 -6.27
N TYR A 90 -10.16 -18.42 -6.12
CA TYR A 90 -9.52 -19.14 -7.23
C TYR A 90 -10.50 -19.60 -8.31
N GLN A 91 -11.79 -19.75 -7.99
CA GLN A 91 -12.83 -20.10 -8.97
C GLN A 91 -13.34 -18.88 -9.74
N GLU A 92 -13.16 -17.68 -9.18
CA GLU A 92 -13.59 -16.40 -9.77
C GLU A 92 -12.49 -15.71 -10.59
N VAL A 93 -11.25 -16.21 -10.55
CA VAL A 93 -10.10 -15.62 -11.24
C VAL A 93 -9.67 -16.51 -12.41
N ASP A 94 -9.50 -15.89 -13.58
CA ASP A 94 -9.04 -16.58 -14.78
C ASP A 94 -7.72 -17.33 -14.54
N LYS A 95 -7.64 -18.57 -15.01
CA LYS A 95 -6.46 -19.43 -14.83
C LYS A 95 -5.19 -18.81 -15.42
N GLU A 96 -5.32 -18.03 -16.48
CA GLU A 96 -4.21 -17.28 -17.09
C GLU A 96 -3.71 -16.20 -16.14
N LEU A 97 -4.61 -15.45 -15.49
CA LEU A 97 -4.25 -14.45 -14.49
C LEU A 97 -3.60 -15.11 -13.26
N VAL A 98 -4.13 -16.23 -12.78
CA VAL A 98 -3.49 -16.99 -11.68
C VAL A 98 -2.07 -17.41 -12.07
N SER A 99 -1.88 -17.89 -13.29
CA SER A 99 -0.57 -18.30 -13.81
C SER A 99 0.40 -17.11 -13.92
N ALA A 100 -0.08 -15.95 -14.38
CA ALA A 100 0.70 -14.72 -14.44
C ALA A 100 1.09 -14.22 -13.04
N LEU A 101 0.19 -14.31 -12.05
CA LEU A 101 0.49 -13.96 -10.66
C LEU A 101 1.54 -14.89 -10.04
N LYS A 102 1.47 -16.20 -10.30
CA LYS A 102 2.49 -17.17 -9.85
C LYS A 102 3.85 -16.88 -10.47
N LEU A 103 3.90 -16.61 -11.78
CA LEU A 103 5.14 -16.23 -12.47
C LEU A 103 5.74 -14.94 -11.90
N ALA A 104 4.91 -13.92 -11.67
CA ALA A 104 5.34 -12.68 -11.05
C ALA A 104 5.89 -12.92 -9.64
N ALA A 105 5.18 -13.70 -8.83
CA ALA A 105 5.59 -14.04 -7.47
C ALA A 105 6.94 -14.78 -7.43
N GLU A 106 7.17 -15.72 -8.35
CA GLU A 106 8.44 -16.43 -8.47
C GLU A 106 9.59 -15.47 -8.80
N ARG A 107 9.39 -14.57 -9.78
CA ARG A 107 10.40 -13.58 -10.16
C ARG A 107 10.72 -12.60 -9.02
N ILE A 108 9.70 -12.12 -8.33
CA ILE A 108 9.86 -11.22 -7.17
C ILE A 108 10.63 -11.95 -6.06
N ARG A 109 10.27 -13.21 -5.76
CA ARG A 109 10.94 -14.01 -4.73
C ARG A 109 12.40 -14.27 -5.07
N SER A 110 12.68 -14.64 -6.32
CA SER A 110 14.04 -14.87 -6.80
C SER A 110 14.92 -13.63 -6.62
N PHE A 111 14.43 -12.47 -7.08
CA PHE A 111 15.15 -11.21 -6.97
C PHE A 111 15.46 -10.82 -5.51
N HIS A 112 14.46 -10.87 -4.62
CA HIS A 112 14.66 -10.50 -3.22
C HIS A 112 15.50 -11.53 -2.44
N THR A 113 15.50 -12.80 -2.87
CA THR A 113 16.37 -13.83 -2.26
C THR A 113 17.83 -13.51 -2.55
N VAL A 114 18.17 -13.18 -3.80
CA VAL A 114 19.53 -12.76 -4.17
C VAL A 114 19.94 -11.50 -3.40
N GLN A 115 19.05 -10.51 -3.26
CA GLN A 115 19.34 -9.31 -2.46
C GLN A 115 19.66 -9.65 -1.00
N LYS A 116 18.84 -10.50 -0.38
CA LYS A 116 19.04 -10.92 1.01
C LYS A 116 20.38 -11.64 1.21
N ASP A 117 20.73 -12.54 0.30
CA ASP A 117 21.99 -13.29 0.36
C ASP A 117 23.21 -12.38 0.14
N ASN A 118 23.09 -11.36 -0.71
CA ASN A 118 24.13 -10.34 -0.90
C ASN A 118 24.37 -9.55 0.38
N ILE A 119 23.30 -9.06 1.01
CA ILE A 119 23.36 -8.33 2.28
C ILE A 119 24.08 -9.18 3.34
N TRP A 120 23.71 -10.45 3.51
CA TRP A 120 24.37 -11.31 4.50
C TRP A 120 25.85 -11.56 4.21
N ARG A 121 26.24 -11.71 2.94
CA ARG A 121 27.65 -11.91 2.56
C ARG A 121 28.50 -10.68 2.87
N GLU A 122 27.99 -9.48 2.66
CA GLU A 122 28.71 -8.23 2.93
C GLU A 122 29.13 -8.12 4.40
N PHE A 123 28.28 -8.57 5.33
CA PHE A 123 28.54 -8.50 6.77
C PHE A 123 29.32 -9.69 7.35
N ALA A 124 29.63 -10.71 6.54
CA ALA A 124 30.35 -11.90 6.99
C ALA A 124 31.90 -11.76 7.00
N GLY A 125 32.44 -10.66 6.45
CA GLY A 125 33.88 -10.53 6.15
C GLY A 125 34.70 -9.54 6.99
N VAL A 126 34.11 -8.84 7.97
CA VAL A 126 34.82 -7.79 8.72
C VAL A 126 35.11 -8.28 10.15
N LYS A 127 36.17 -7.77 10.79
CA LYS A 127 36.50 -8.01 12.21
C LYS A 127 35.34 -7.66 13.19
N ALA A 128 34.26 -7.07 12.69
CA ALA A 128 32.96 -6.92 13.34
C ALA A 128 31.86 -7.55 12.46
N SER A 129 31.01 -8.39 13.04
CA SER A 129 29.88 -9.03 12.35
C SER A 129 28.56 -8.32 12.67
N GLN A 130 27.66 -8.21 11.69
CA GLN A 130 26.29 -7.74 11.91
C GLN A 130 25.30 -8.91 11.94
N LEU A 131 24.54 -9.03 13.02
CA LEU A 131 23.42 -9.97 13.10
C LEU A 131 22.14 -9.31 12.58
N ILE A 132 21.60 -9.84 11.48
CA ILE A 132 20.34 -9.37 10.89
C ILE A 132 19.21 -10.32 11.32
N ARG A 133 18.12 -9.76 11.85
CA ARG A 133 16.92 -10.50 12.26
C ARG A 133 15.68 -9.92 11.58
N PRO A 134 14.74 -10.78 11.14
CA PRO A 134 13.46 -10.30 10.63
C PRO A 134 12.61 -9.67 11.73
N LEU A 135 11.66 -8.83 11.32
CA LEU A 135 10.59 -8.33 12.18
C LEU A 135 9.62 -9.46 12.55
N GLU A 136 8.94 -9.32 13.68
CA GLU A 136 7.95 -10.31 14.12
C GLU A 136 6.69 -10.21 13.26
N ARG A 137 6.17 -8.99 13.06
CA ARG A 137 4.96 -8.73 12.27
C ARG A 137 5.12 -7.54 11.33
N VAL A 138 4.73 -7.71 10.07
CA VAL A 138 4.67 -6.64 9.07
C VAL A 138 3.25 -6.50 8.56
N GLY A 139 2.74 -5.27 8.58
CA GLY A 139 1.50 -4.89 7.92
C GLY A 139 1.79 -4.47 6.48
N VAL A 140 1.06 -5.01 5.53
CA VAL A 140 1.09 -4.60 4.13
C VAL A 140 -0.25 -3.97 3.77
N TYR A 141 -0.22 -2.76 3.24
CA TYR A 141 -1.40 -2.07 2.73
C TYR A 141 -1.43 -2.17 1.21
N ALA A 142 -2.50 -2.76 0.67
CA ALA A 142 -2.77 -2.73 -0.75
C ALA A 142 -3.93 -1.77 -1.03
N PRO A 143 -3.76 -0.78 -1.93
CA PRO A 143 -4.88 0.02 -2.41
C PRO A 143 -5.98 -0.85 -3.02
N GLY A 144 -7.20 -0.35 -3.01
CA GLY A 144 -8.36 -1.06 -3.56
C GLY A 144 -9.57 -0.16 -3.77
N GLY A 145 -10.77 -0.74 -3.76
CA GLY A 145 -12.04 -0.05 -4.01
C GLY A 145 -12.45 -0.14 -5.48
N ASN A 146 -12.21 0.92 -6.25
CA ASN A 146 -12.59 0.98 -7.68
C ASN A 146 -11.62 0.24 -8.61
N ALA A 147 -10.40 -0.03 -8.16
CA ALA A 147 -9.39 -0.82 -8.85
C ALA A 147 -8.77 -1.82 -7.87
N CYS A 148 -8.27 -2.95 -8.35
CA CYS A 148 -7.53 -3.92 -7.54
C CYS A 148 -6.06 -3.94 -7.93
N TYR A 149 -5.18 -4.12 -6.95
CA TYR A 149 -3.73 -4.08 -7.15
C TYR A 149 -3.04 -5.33 -6.58
N PRO A 150 -3.27 -6.52 -7.16
CA PRO A 150 -2.63 -7.75 -6.72
C PRO A 150 -1.09 -7.66 -6.79
N SER A 151 -0.54 -6.88 -7.72
CA SER A 151 0.89 -6.60 -7.83
C SER A 151 1.46 -5.96 -6.56
N THR A 152 0.74 -5.04 -5.92
CA THR A 152 1.17 -4.40 -4.66
C THR A 152 1.25 -5.42 -3.53
N VAL A 153 0.31 -6.37 -3.47
CA VAL A 153 0.35 -7.47 -2.49
C VAL A 153 1.62 -8.29 -2.68
N LEU A 154 1.89 -8.74 -3.92
CA LEU A 154 3.11 -9.51 -4.23
C LEU A 154 4.39 -8.73 -3.87
N MET A 155 4.47 -7.46 -4.26
CA MET A 155 5.66 -6.62 -4.07
C MET A 155 5.94 -6.25 -2.61
N THR A 156 4.96 -6.37 -1.71
CA THR A 156 5.13 -6.03 -0.29
C THR A 156 5.23 -7.26 0.60
N ALA A 157 4.40 -8.29 0.36
CA ALA A 157 4.37 -9.50 1.17
C ALA A 157 5.55 -10.44 0.87
N ILE A 158 5.93 -10.61 -0.40
CA ILE A 158 7.01 -11.54 -0.77
C ILE A 158 8.36 -11.12 -0.16
N PRO A 159 8.80 -9.85 -0.21
CA PRO A 159 10.04 -9.43 0.44
C PRO A 159 10.02 -9.66 1.96
N ALA A 160 8.87 -9.43 2.62
CA ALA A 160 8.70 -9.72 4.04
C ALA A 160 8.90 -11.22 4.33
N ARG A 161 8.33 -12.09 3.50
CA ARG A 161 8.54 -13.55 3.60
C ARG A 161 9.97 -13.98 3.33
N VAL A 162 10.61 -13.42 2.31
CA VAL A 162 12.02 -13.70 2.01
C VAL A 162 12.91 -13.29 3.17
N ALA A 163 12.65 -12.15 3.82
CA ALA A 163 13.37 -11.69 5.00
C ALA A 163 13.19 -12.62 6.22
N GLY A 164 12.11 -13.42 6.26
CA GLY A 164 11.80 -14.33 7.35
C GLY A 164 10.83 -13.74 8.39
N VAL A 165 10.02 -12.75 8.01
CA VAL A 165 9.00 -12.16 8.89
C VAL A 165 8.02 -13.23 9.36
N GLY A 166 7.80 -13.27 10.68
CA GLY A 166 6.94 -14.25 11.33
C GLY A 166 5.49 -14.15 10.86
N GLN A 167 4.92 -12.94 10.91
CA GLN A 167 3.55 -12.68 10.48
C GLN A 167 3.44 -11.55 9.45
N VAL A 168 2.84 -11.83 8.29
CA VAL A 168 2.51 -10.84 7.26
C VAL A 168 1.01 -10.65 7.24
N ILE A 169 0.56 -9.42 7.50
CA ILE A 169 -0.84 -9.05 7.62
C ILE A 169 -1.20 -8.09 6.49
N LEU A 170 -2.18 -8.44 5.66
CA LEU A 170 -2.69 -7.57 4.59
C LEU A 170 -3.89 -6.77 5.07
N ALA A 171 -3.90 -5.46 4.79
CA ALA A 171 -5.09 -4.63 4.84
C ALA A 171 -5.39 -4.08 3.44
N THR A 172 -6.65 -4.22 3.00
CA THR A 172 -7.14 -3.71 1.72
C THR A 172 -8.60 -3.30 1.87
N PRO A 173 -9.05 -2.17 1.27
CA PRO A 173 -10.45 -1.78 1.34
C PRO A 173 -11.38 -2.84 0.72
N PRO A 174 -12.64 -2.90 1.18
CA PRO A 174 -13.68 -3.68 0.52
C PRO A 174 -13.91 -3.19 -0.91
N GLY A 175 -14.32 -4.11 -1.78
CA GLY A 175 -14.97 -3.76 -3.04
C GLY A 175 -16.43 -3.33 -2.81
N ALA A 176 -17.12 -2.92 -3.88
CA ALA A 176 -18.48 -2.40 -3.81
C ALA A 176 -19.53 -3.33 -3.16
N LYS A 177 -19.25 -4.64 -3.08
CA LYS A 177 -20.11 -5.65 -2.43
C LYS A 177 -19.71 -5.95 -0.98
N GLY A 178 -18.80 -5.18 -0.38
CA GLY A 178 -18.29 -5.43 0.97
C GLY A 178 -17.29 -6.58 1.07
N VAL A 179 -16.83 -7.12 -0.07
CA VAL A 179 -15.87 -8.24 -0.12
C VAL A 179 -14.58 -7.81 -0.80
N ILE A 180 -13.47 -8.44 -0.40
CA ILE A 180 -12.17 -8.23 -1.03
C ILE A 180 -12.19 -8.80 -2.45
N SER A 181 -11.54 -8.10 -3.38
CA SER A 181 -11.42 -8.52 -4.77
C SER A 181 -10.78 -9.92 -4.88
N PRO A 182 -11.36 -10.87 -5.67
CA PRO A 182 -10.81 -12.21 -5.81
C PRO A 182 -9.33 -12.25 -6.28
N PRO A 183 -8.89 -11.45 -7.27
CA PRO A 183 -7.46 -11.34 -7.62
C PRO A 183 -6.56 -10.96 -6.45
N THR A 184 -7.02 -10.09 -5.54
CA THR A 184 -6.25 -9.67 -4.35
C THR A 184 -6.13 -10.82 -3.36
N LEU A 185 -7.20 -11.59 -3.12
CA LEU A 185 -7.16 -12.78 -2.25
C LEU A 185 -6.23 -13.85 -2.80
N VAL A 186 -6.31 -14.14 -4.11
CA VAL A 186 -5.40 -15.08 -4.78
C VAL A 186 -3.95 -14.62 -4.68
N ALA A 187 -3.66 -13.33 -4.91
CA ALA A 187 -2.31 -12.79 -4.77
C ALA A 187 -1.78 -12.88 -3.34
N ALA A 188 -2.65 -12.64 -2.34
CA ALA A 188 -2.29 -12.76 -0.92
C ALA A 188 -1.93 -14.19 -0.54
N ASP A 189 -2.70 -15.17 -1.00
CA ASP A 189 -2.42 -16.59 -0.80
C ASP A 189 -1.10 -17.02 -1.48
N ILE A 190 -0.91 -16.66 -2.75
CA ILE A 190 0.36 -16.91 -3.49
C ILE A 190 1.56 -16.27 -2.78
N ALA A 191 1.40 -15.06 -2.24
CA ALA A 191 2.44 -14.36 -1.50
C ALA A 191 2.62 -14.87 -0.06
N GLN A 192 1.83 -15.84 0.37
CA GLN A 192 1.82 -16.42 1.71
C GLN A 192 1.52 -15.37 2.77
N VAL A 193 0.49 -14.54 2.61
CA VAL A 193 -0.02 -13.66 3.67
C VAL A 193 -0.74 -14.49 4.74
N ASP A 194 -0.55 -14.19 6.03
CA ASP A 194 -1.18 -14.97 7.12
C ASP A 194 -2.63 -14.56 7.38
N ARG A 195 -2.90 -13.25 7.39
CA ARG A 195 -4.19 -12.67 7.76
C ARG A 195 -4.53 -11.53 6.82
N ILE A 196 -5.78 -11.48 6.36
CA ILE A 196 -6.23 -10.51 5.37
C ILE A 196 -7.45 -9.77 5.94
N PHE A 197 -7.32 -8.45 6.07
CA PHE A 197 -8.37 -7.58 6.60
C PHE A 197 -8.98 -6.70 5.52
N CYS A 198 -10.31 -6.70 5.49
CA CYS A 198 -11.17 -5.92 4.61
C CYS A 198 -11.35 -4.50 5.15
N VAL A 199 -10.24 -3.76 5.28
CA VAL A 199 -10.19 -2.40 5.81
C VAL A 199 -9.24 -1.55 4.97
N GLY A 200 -9.68 -0.35 4.58
CA GLY A 200 -8.89 0.58 3.75
C GLY A 200 -8.44 1.85 4.47
N GLY A 201 -7.77 2.73 3.74
CA GLY A 201 -7.57 4.13 4.14
C GLY A 201 -6.75 4.35 5.40
N ALA A 202 -6.97 5.51 6.03
CA ALA A 202 -6.28 5.89 7.27
C ALA A 202 -6.64 4.96 8.45
N GLN A 203 -7.87 4.45 8.47
CA GLN A 203 -8.36 3.54 9.50
C GLN A 203 -7.64 2.18 9.47
N ALA A 204 -7.27 1.67 8.28
CA ALA A 204 -6.43 0.47 8.16
C ALA A 204 -5.03 0.69 8.73
N ILE A 205 -4.41 1.83 8.41
CA ILE A 205 -3.07 2.19 8.92
C ILE A 205 -3.11 2.34 10.44
N ALA A 206 -4.15 2.97 10.99
CA ALA A 206 -4.35 3.07 12.43
C ALA A 206 -4.52 1.69 13.08
N ALA A 207 -5.33 0.81 12.51
CA ALA A 207 -5.55 -0.54 13.02
C ALA A 207 -4.25 -1.37 13.05
N LEU A 208 -3.44 -1.29 11.98
CA LEU A 208 -2.14 -1.96 11.93
C LEU A 208 -1.14 -1.36 12.95
N ALA A 209 -1.13 -0.04 13.12
CA ALA A 209 -0.18 0.63 14.01
C ALA A 209 -0.46 0.41 15.50
N PHE A 210 -1.74 0.41 15.89
CA PHE A 210 -2.15 0.34 17.30
C PHE A 210 -2.71 -1.02 17.72
N GLY A 211 -3.14 -1.84 16.75
CA GLY A 211 -3.95 -3.02 17.00
C GLY A 211 -5.40 -2.67 17.35
N THR A 212 -6.29 -3.63 17.15
CA THR A 212 -7.67 -3.64 17.61
C THR A 212 -8.00 -5.02 18.22
N GLU A 213 -9.26 -5.27 18.54
CA GLU A 213 -9.72 -6.57 19.03
C GLU A 213 -9.43 -7.69 18.01
N THR A 214 -9.60 -7.39 16.72
CA THR A 214 -9.39 -8.35 15.62
C THR A 214 -8.05 -8.17 14.89
N VAL A 215 -7.63 -6.92 14.64
CA VAL A 215 -6.43 -6.61 13.86
C VAL A 215 -5.20 -6.55 14.79
N PRO A 216 -4.18 -7.40 14.60
CA PRO A 216 -3.00 -7.39 15.44
C PRO A 216 -2.12 -6.17 15.11
N ARG A 217 -1.49 -5.60 16.15
CA ARG A 217 -0.47 -4.56 15.98
C ARG A 217 0.75 -5.12 15.25
N VAL A 218 1.34 -4.34 14.34
CA VAL A 218 2.55 -4.70 13.58
C VAL A 218 3.75 -3.83 13.95
N ASP A 219 4.94 -4.27 13.54
CA ASP A 219 6.20 -3.57 13.80
C ASP A 219 6.56 -2.57 12.68
N LYS A 220 6.15 -2.89 11.44
CA LYS A 220 6.35 -2.02 10.26
C LYS A 220 5.15 -2.10 9.33
N ILE A 221 4.79 -0.96 8.73
CA ILE A 221 3.75 -0.86 7.70
C ILE A 221 4.37 -0.50 6.35
N CYS A 222 4.12 -1.36 5.36
CA CYS A 222 4.60 -1.18 3.99
C CYS A 222 3.42 -1.03 3.02
N GLY A 223 3.67 -0.40 1.88
CA GLY A 223 2.73 -0.29 0.79
C GLY A 223 2.28 1.16 0.50
N PRO A 224 2.02 1.46 -0.78
CA PRO A 224 1.59 2.77 -1.22
C PRO A 224 0.11 3.02 -0.90
N GLY A 225 -0.32 4.28 -0.97
CA GLY A 225 -1.73 4.61 -0.86
C GLY A 225 -2.01 6.04 -1.28
N ASN A 226 -3.29 6.43 -1.18
CA ASN A 226 -3.68 7.81 -1.42
C ASN A 226 -3.16 8.74 -0.31
N ILE A 227 -3.44 10.04 -0.43
CA ILE A 227 -3.00 11.04 0.54
C ILE A 227 -3.39 10.72 2.00
N PHE A 228 -4.55 10.11 2.24
CA PHE A 228 -5.00 9.75 3.59
C PHE A 228 -4.16 8.63 4.20
N VAL A 229 -3.77 7.64 3.39
CA VAL A 229 -2.85 6.56 3.79
C VAL A 229 -1.46 7.12 4.10
N VAL A 230 -0.96 8.02 3.24
CA VAL A 230 0.36 8.65 3.41
C VAL A 230 0.40 9.52 4.67
N LEU A 231 -0.63 10.35 4.89
CA LEU A 231 -0.75 11.16 6.10
C LEU A 231 -0.89 10.28 7.35
N ALA A 232 -1.65 9.18 7.27
CA ALA A 232 -1.77 8.25 8.39
C ALA A 232 -0.41 7.63 8.72
N LYS A 233 0.33 7.13 7.73
CA LYS A 233 1.69 6.59 7.90
C LYS A 233 2.63 7.61 8.51
N LYS A 234 2.59 8.87 8.05
CA LYS A 234 3.35 9.99 8.64
C LYS A 234 3.02 10.18 10.13
N MET A 235 1.74 10.13 10.51
CA MET A 235 1.30 10.36 11.89
C MET A 235 1.60 9.20 12.84
N VAL A 236 1.60 7.96 12.35
CA VAL A 236 1.88 6.77 13.18
C VAL A 236 3.37 6.41 13.23
N TYR A 237 4.21 7.05 12.40
CA TYR A 237 5.65 6.83 12.42
C TYR A 237 6.23 7.12 13.82
N GLY A 238 7.01 6.17 14.33
CA GLY A 238 7.54 6.19 15.70
C GLY A 238 6.73 5.34 16.69
N VAL A 239 5.43 5.12 16.44
CA VAL A 239 4.66 4.04 17.09
C VAL A 239 4.85 2.72 16.35
N VAL A 240 4.95 2.81 15.02
CA VAL A 240 5.25 1.74 14.08
C VAL A 240 6.24 2.27 13.05
N ASP A 241 7.10 1.41 12.52
CA ASP A 241 7.99 1.79 11.42
C ASP A 241 7.20 1.85 10.09
N ILE A 242 7.69 2.60 9.10
CA ILE A 242 7.09 2.68 7.76
C ILE A 242 8.16 2.50 6.68
N ASP A 243 7.79 1.98 5.52
CA ASP A 243 8.71 1.88 4.36
C ASP A 243 9.05 3.25 3.74
N GLY A 244 8.18 4.24 3.89
CA GLY A 244 8.36 5.60 3.41
C GLY A 244 7.05 6.35 3.19
N LEU A 245 7.16 7.60 2.74
CA LEU A 245 6.03 8.43 2.30
C LEU A 245 6.00 8.45 0.78
N GLN A 246 5.24 7.53 0.20
CA GLN A 246 5.16 7.39 -1.26
C GLN A 246 4.34 8.54 -1.86
N GLY A 247 4.92 9.22 -2.86
CA GLY A 247 4.22 10.21 -3.68
C GLY A 247 3.42 9.56 -4.82
N PRO A 248 2.76 10.38 -5.66
CA PRO A 248 2.19 9.91 -6.93
C PRO A 248 3.24 9.21 -7.79
N SER A 249 2.81 8.26 -8.63
CA SER A 249 3.72 7.61 -9.58
C SER A 249 4.28 8.60 -10.60
N GLU A 250 5.59 8.55 -10.82
CA GLU A 250 6.31 9.39 -11.77
C GLU A 250 7.16 8.51 -12.69
N VAL A 251 7.35 8.94 -13.94
CA VAL A 251 8.22 8.28 -14.92
C VAL A 251 8.94 9.35 -15.75
N LEU A 252 10.24 9.15 -16.01
CA LEU A 252 11.06 9.99 -16.88
C LEU A 252 11.53 9.15 -18.07
N ILE A 253 11.19 9.58 -19.28
CA ILE A 253 11.61 8.94 -20.52
C ILE A 253 12.71 9.79 -21.16
N ILE A 254 13.87 9.18 -21.41
CA ILE A 254 14.95 9.75 -22.22
C ILE A 254 14.97 8.98 -23.53
N ALA A 255 14.75 9.67 -24.65
CA ALA A 255 14.65 9.10 -25.97
C ALA A 255 15.54 9.89 -26.94
N ASP A 256 16.35 9.17 -27.71
CA ASP A 256 17.14 9.70 -28.81
C ASP A 256 16.49 9.35 -30.16
N GLU A 257 17.18 9.64 -31.26
CA GLU A 257 16.70 9.35 -32.62
C GLU A 257 16.45 7.86 -32.93
N THR A 258 16.95 6.95 -32.10
CA THR A 258 16.78 5.50 -32.27
C THR A 258 15.53 4.96 -31.57
N ALA A 259 14.89 5.77 -30.72
CA ALA A 259 13.71 5.37 -29.97
C ALA A 259 12.47 5.28 -30.86
N ASN A 260 11.66 4.24 -30.67
CA ASN A 260 10.36 4.11 -31.33
C ASN A 260 9.34 5.09 -30.68
N PRO A 261 8.80 6.07 -31.42
CA PRO A 261 7.83 7.03 -30.87
C PRO A 261 6.57 6.40 -30.28
N GLU A 262 6.10 5.26 -30.82
CA GLU A 262 4.91 4.56 -30.31
C GLU A 262 5.15 3.91 -28.95
N TYR A 263 6.40 3.51 -28.64
CA TYR A 263 6.73 2.93 -27.33
C TYR A 263 7.00 4.01 -26.27
N CYS A 264 7.36 5.22 -26.69
CA CYS A 264 7.56 6.36 -25.80
C CYS A 264 6.26 7.07 -25.40
N ALA A 265 5.19 6.94 -26.19
CA ALA A 265 3.89 7.56 -25.96
C ALA A 265 3.05 6.80 -24.93
#